data_AF-A0A524H9V4-F1
#
_entry.id   AF-A0A524H9V4-F1
#
_cell.length_a   1.000
_cell.length_b   1.000
_cell.length_c   1.000
_cell.angle_alpha   90.00
_cell.angle_beta   90.00
_cell.angle_gamma   90.00
#
_symmetry.space_group_name_H-M   'P 1'
#
loop_
_entity.id
_entity.type
_entity.pdbx_description
1 polymer ?
#
loop_
_entity_poly.entity_id
_entity_poly.type
_entity_poly.pdbx_seq_one_letter_code
_entity_poly.pdbx_strand_id
1 'polypeptide(L)'
;MTRLLVLFDIDGTLLLTPGAGRRAITAALADRIIDPEAWARIRFDGKTDPQIVREMLQAGGDASANDPNAVTEILERYVVLLEAELARAPGRTRVLPGVSVLLERLEAEGDVVLGLLTGNIVRGAGLKLRSGGLDPA
;
A
#
# COMPACT_ATOMS: atom_id res chain seq x y z
N MET A 1 -11.60 -33.47 2.97
CA MET A 1 -12.21 -32.12 2.96
C MET A 1 -11.37 -31.25 2.05
N THR A 2 -11.99 -30.28 1.36
CA THR A 2 -11.29 -29.39 0.42
C THR A 2 -10.89 -28.13 1.17
N ARG A 3 -9.59 -27.81 1.19
CA ARG A 3 -9.07 -26.60 1.82
C ARG A 3 -9.30 -25.40 0.90
N LEU A 4 -9.87 -24.32 1.42
CA LEU A 4 -10.14 -23.07 0.69
C LEU A 4 -9.05 -22.04 1.00
N LEU A 5 -8.46 -21.45 -0.04
CA LEU A 5 -7.57 -20.29 0.09
C LEU A 5 -8.32 -19.02 -0.31
N VAL A 6 -8.44 -18.07 0.61
CA VAL A 6 -9.07 -16.76 0.39
C VAL A 6 -7.99 -15.68 0.44
N LEU A 7 -7.84 -14.95 -0.67
CA LEU A 7 -6.82 -13.91 -0.81
C LEU A 7 -7.49 -12.53 -0.86
N PHE A 8 -7.04 -11.64 0.02
CA PHE A 8 -7.55 -10.27 0.12
C PHE A 8 -6.54 -9.26 -0.42
N ASP A 9 -7.02 -8.32 -1.23
CA ASP A 9 -6.33 -7.03 -1.39
C ASP A 9 -6.56 -6.14 -0.14
N ILE A 10 -5.83 -5.04 0.00
CA ILE A 10 -5.90 -4.14 1.16
C ILE A 10 -6.68 -2.86 0.83
N ASP A 11 -6.15 -2.01 -0.06
CA ASP A 11 -6.66 -0.66 -0.27
C ASP A 11 -7.99 -0.67 -1.03
N GLY A 12 -9.05 -0.19 -0.39
CA GLY A 12 -10.39 -0.24 -0.96
C GLY A 12 -11.07 -1.60 -0.87
N THR A 13 -10.40 -2.60 -0.26
CA THR A 13 -10.96 -3.93 0.01
C THR A 13 -11.11 -4.19 1.51
N LEU A 14 -10.02 -4.13 2.28
CA LEU A 14 -10.04 -4.29 3.74
C LEU A 14 -10.17 -2.94 4.45
N LEU A 15 -9.48 -1.92 3.96
CA LEU A 15 -9.42 -0.62 4.61
C LEU A 15 -9.15 0.52 3.62
N LEU A 16 -9.29 1.75 4.11
CA LEU A 16 -8.93 2.97 3.42
C LEU A 16 -7.94 3.77 4.27
N THR A 17 -6.83 4.18 3.66
CA THR A 17 -5.87 5.13 4.24
C THR A 17 -5.89 6.43 3.43
N PRO A 18 -6.83 7.36 3.71
CA PRO A 18 -7.27 8.42 2.78
C PRO A 18 -6.12 9.27 2.22
N GLY A 19 -5.59 8.83 1.07
CA GLY A 19 -4.42 9.38 0.38
C GLY A 19 -3.07 9.23 1.12
N ALA A 20 -2.96 8.48 2.21
CA ALA A 20 -1.71 8.40 3.00
C ALA A 20 -0.57 7.81 2.17
N GLY A 21 -0.80 6.66 1.51
CA GLY A 21 0.18 6.06 0.59
C GLY A 21 0.58 7.00 -0.53
N ARG A 22 -0.39 7.73 -1.11
CA ARG A 22 -0.10 8.70 -2.17
C ARG A 22 0.76 9.87 -1.70
N ARG A 23 0.44 10.46 -0.54
CA ARG A 23 1.27 11.53 0.03
C ARG A 23 2.67 11.04 0.36
N ALA A 24 2.79 9.84 0.93
CA ALA A 24 4.07 9.25 1.29
C ALA A 24 4.96 8.99 0.06
N ILE A 25 4.43 8.36 -1.00
CA ILE A 25 5.25 8.08 -2.20
C ILE A 25 5.61 9.36 -2.96
N THR A 26 4.70 10.35 -3.04
CA THR A 26 5.01 11.65 -3.64
C THR A 26 6.09 12.37 -2.85
N ALA A 27 6.05 12.31 -1.51
CA ALA A 27 7.09 12.88 -0.66
C ALA A 27 8.43 12.12 -0.76
N ALA A 28 8.40 10.81 -0.97
CA ALA A 28 9.61 9.99 -1.16
C ALA A 28 10.35 10.34 -2.46
N LEU A 29 9.60 10.80 -3.47
CA LEU A 29 10.12 11.23 -4.77
C LEU A 29 10.34 12.74 -4.85
N ALA A 30 10.17 13.49 -3.76
CA ALA A 30 10.09 14.96 -3.83
C ALA A 30 11.33 15.66 -4.43
N ASP A 31 12.51 15.09 -4.23
CA ASP A 31 13.78 15.55 -4.79
C ASP A 31 14.00 15.12 -6.25
N ARG A 32 13.14 14.24 -6.77
CA ARG A 32 13.08 13.82 -8.19
C ARG A 32 11.97 14.55 -8.96
N ILE A 33 11.28 15.51 -8.32
CA ILE A 33 10.22 16.30 -8.94
C ILE A 33 10.84 17.28 -9.94
N ILE A 34 10.69 16.97 -11.24
CA ILE A 34 10.89 17.95 -12.32
C ILE A 34 9.56 18.60 -12.70
N ASP A 35 8.46 17.82 -12.70
CA ASP A 35 7.09 18.30 -12.94
C ASP A 35 6.09 17.62 -11.98
N PRO A 36 5.67 18.31 -10.89
CA PRO A 36 4.73 17.73 -9.94
C PRO A 36 3.32 17.50 -10.54
N GLU A 37 2.94 18.21 -11.61
CA GLU A 37 1.65 18.00 -12.27
C GLU A 37 1.62 16.70 -13.09
N ALA A 38 2.78 16.27 -13.60
CA ALA A 38 2.91 15.00 -14.32
C ALA A 38 2.46 13.80 -13.45
N TRP A 39 2.65 13.89 -12.13
CA TRP A 39 2.28 12.82 -11.19
C TRP A 39 0.85 12.88 -10.71
N ALA A 40 0.17 14.03 -10.84
CA ALA A 40 -1.23 14.15 -10.47
C ALA A 40 -2.12 13.19 -11.29
N ARG A 41 -1.74 12.90 -12.53
CA ARG A 41 -2.50 12.07 -13.48
C ARG A 41 -2.23 10.57 -13.34
N ILE A 42 -1.20 10.17 -12.60
CA ILE A 42 -0.87 8.75 -12.42
C ILE A 42 -1.91 8.12 -11.49
N ARG A 43 -2.61 7.10 -12.01
CA ARG A 43 -3.53 6.28 -11.23
C ARG A 43 -2.76 5.22 -10.46
N PHE A 44 -3.02 5.08 -9.17
CA PHE A 44 -2.33 4.09 -8.33
C PHE A 44 -3.15 2.82 -8.15
N ASP A 45 -4.47 2.92 -8.26
CA ASP A 45 -5.39 1.81 -8.02
C ASP A 45 -5.06 0.61 -8.91
N GLY A 46 -4.90 -0.56 -8.29
CA GLY A 46 -4.59 -1.82 -8.99
C GLY A 46 -3.13 -2.01 -9.41
N LYS A 47 -2.22 -1.12 -9.01
CA LYS A 47 -0.78 -1.24 -9.30
C LYS A 47 0.02 -1.67 -8.07
N THR A 48 1.20 -2.23 -8.34
CA THR A 48 2.17 -2.51 -7.27
C THR A 48 2.94 -1.25 -6.88
N ASP A 49 3.38 -1.14 -5.62
CA ASP A 49 4.19 0.01 -5.18
C ASP A 49 5.45 0.20 -6.06
N PRO A 50 6.23 -0.85 -6.43
CA PRO A 50 7.33 -0.68 -7.37
C PRO A 50 6.89 -0.19 -8.75
N GLN A 51 5.75 -0.64 -9.26
CA GLN A 51 5.23 -0.15 -10.53
C GLN A 51 4.87 1.34 -10.45
N ILE A 52 4.24 1.77 -9.35
CA ILE A 52 3.90 3.19 -9.14
C ILE A 52 5.18 4.04 -9.12
N VAL A 53 6.21 3.63 -8.38
CA VAL A 53 7.51 4.33 -8.35
C VAL A 53 8.09 4.44 -9.76
N ARG A 54 8.14 3.34 -10.52
CA ARG A 54 8.67 3.34 -11.88
C ARG A 54 7.90 4.28 -12.81
N GLU A 55 6.58 4.23 -12.78
CA GLU A 55 5.75 5.12 -13.62
C GLU A 55 5.92 6.60 -13.24
N MET A 56 6.10 6.90 -11.95
CA MET A 56 6.38 8.27 -11.50
C MET A 56 7.75 8.77 -11.96
N LEU A 57 8.79 7.93 -11.87
CA LEU A 57 10.13 8.25 -12.38
C LEU A 57 10.10 8.45 -13.91
N GLN A 58 9.41 7.57 -14.65
CA GLN A 58 9.24 7.69 -16.10
C GLN A 58 8.54 8.99 -16.49
N ALA A 59 7.45 9.33 -15.80
CA ALA A 59 6.72 10.57 -16.04
C ALA A 59 7.56 11.81 -15.72
N GLY A 60 8.50 11.71 -14.77
CA GLY A 60 9.46 12.76 -14.45
C GLY A 60 10.68 12.80 -15.38
N GLY A 61 10.83 11.86 -16.30
CA GLY A 61 12.02 11.77 -17.17
C GLY A 61 13.30 11.30 -16.47
N ASP A 62 13.19 10.69 -15.28
CA ASP A 62 14.35 10.20 -14.53
C ASP A 62 14.88 8.90 -15.18
N ALA A 63 16.15 8.92 -15.59
CA ALA A 63 16.81 7.79 -16.27
C ALA A 63 16.92 6.53 -15.38
N SER A 64 16.80 6.68 -14.05
CA SER A 64 16.83 5.58 -13.10
C SER A 64 15.50 4.82 -12.98
N ALA A 65 14.48 5.17 -13.76
CA ALA A 65 13.17 4.53 -13.67
C ALA A 65 13.15 3.00 -13.88
N ASN A 66 14.16 2.45 -14.55
CA ASN A 66 14.32 1.01 -14.74
C ASN A 66 15.42 0.40 -13.86
N ASP A 67 16.07 1.19 -12.99
CA ASP A 67 17.07 0.70 -12.05
C ASP A 67 16.38 0.14 -10.79
N PRO A 68 16.48 -1.18 -10.53
CA PRO A 68 15.87 -1.80 -9.35
C PRO A 68 16.41 -1.23 -8.02
N ASN A 69 17.66 -0.77 -7.98
CA ASN A 69 18.25 -0.21 -6.77
C ASN A 69 17.62 1.14 -6.44
N ALA A 70 17.49 2.02 -7.43
CA ALA A 70 16.81 3.31 -7.27
C ALA A 70 15.36 3.14 -6.82
N VAL A 71 14.62 2.20 -7.43
CA VAL A 71 13.24 1.88 -7.02
C VAL A 71 13.19 1.39 -5.57
N THR A 72 14.13 0.55 -5.16
CA THR A 72 14.21 0.02 -3.78
C THR A 72 14.49 1.14 -2.78
N GLU A 73 15.46 2.02 -3.04
CA GLU A 73 15.80 3.16 -2.19
C GLU A 73 14.57 4.08 -1.98
N ILE A 74 13.83 4.36 -3.05
CA ILE A 74 12.62 5.18 -2.99
C ILE A 74 11.53 4.48 -2.17
N LEU A 75 11.37 3.16 -2.32
CA LEU A 75 10.41 2.38 -1.54
C LEU A 75 10.77 2.37 -0.04
N GLU A 76 12.05 2.29 0.31
CA GLU A 76 12.50 2.37 1.70
C GLU A 76 12.14 3.73 2.32
N ARG A 77 12.41 4.81 1.60
CA ARG A 77 12.01 6.17 1.99
C ARG A 77 10.49 6.31 2.10
N TYR A 78 9.75 5.76 1.15
CA TYR A 78 8.29 5.72 1.16
C TYR A 78 7.75 5.07 2.43
N VAL A 79 8.32 3.94 2.88
CA VAL A 79 7.85 3.25 4.09
C VAL A 79 8.01 4.12 5.33
N VAL A 80 9.15 4.80 5.48
CA VAL A 80 9.39 5.72 6.60
C VAL A 80 8.38 6.88 6.59
N LEU A 81 8.11 7.44 5.41
CA LEU A 81 7.17 8.54 5.26
C LEU A 81 5.71 8.09 5.44
N LEU A 82 5.38 6.86 5.04
CA LEU A 82 4.05 6.28 5.25
C LEU A 82 3.77 6.09 6.74
N GLU A 83 4.75 5.58 7.50
CA GLU A 83 4.64 5.45 8.95
C GLU A 83 4.35 6.80 9.61
N ALA A 84 5.10 7.84 9.26
CA ALA A 84 4.88 9.20 9.75
C ALA A 84 3.51 9.76 9.35
N GLU A 85 3.05 9.53 8.11
CA GLU A 85 1.75 9.98 7.62
C GLU A 85 0.58 9.31 8.36
N LEU A 86 0.68 8.00 8.64
CA LEU A 86 -0.32 7.26 9.40
C LEU A 86 -0.33 7.70 10.87
N ALA A 87 0.83 7.97 11.45
CA ALA A 87 0.96 8.44 12.84
C ALA A 87 0.45 9.88 13.04
N ARG A 88 0.61 10.76 12.05
CA ARG A 88 0.17 12.17 12.13
C ARG A 88 -1.34 12.33 12.14
N ALA A 89 -2.07 11.36 11.59
CA ALA A 89 -3.51 11.43 11.47
C ALA A 89 -4.18 10.16 12.01
N PRO A 90 -4.00 9.86 13.31
CA PRO A 90 -4.56 8.66 13.93
C PRO A 90 -6.09 8.70 13.81
N GLY A 91 -6.70 7.58 13.45
CA GLY A 91 -8.14 7.46 13.22
C GLY A 91 -8.62 7.88 11.81
N ARG A 92 -7.73 8.32 10.91
CA ARG A 92 -8.09 8.50 9.49
C ARG A 92 -8.13 7.18 8.72
N THR A 93 -7.40 6.16 9.17
CA THR A 93 -7.55 4.81 8.62
C THR A 93 -8.93 4.28 8.97
N ARG A 94 -9.63 3.76 7.96
CA ARG A 94 -10.98 3.23 8.10
C ARG A 94 -11.01 1.80 7.61
N VAL A 95 -11.21 0.85 8.51
CA VAL A 95 -11.59 -0.51 8.13
C VAL A 95 -12.97 -0.45 7.46
N LEU A 96 -13.13 -1.16 6.34
CA LEU A 96 -14.39 -1.12 5.58
C LEU A 96 -15.50 -1.88 6.32
N PRO A 97 -16.78 -1.49 6.13
CA PRO A 97 -17.89 -2.11 6.84
C PRO A 97 -17.95 -3.63 6.63
N GLY A 98 -18.05 -4.39 7.73
CA GLY A 98 -18.16 -5.84 7.71
C GLY A 98 -16.84 -6.61 7.60
N VAL A 99 -15.70 -5.93 7.37
CA VAL A 99 -14.40 -6.60 7.22
C VAL A 99 -13.99 -7.37 8.47
N SER A 100 -14.03 -6.75 9.66
CA SER A 100 -13.65 -7.44 10.90
C SER A 100 -14.50 -8.69 11.14
N VAL A 101 -15.83 -8.58 10.99
CA VAL A 101 -16.77 -9.69 11.15
C VAL A 101 -16.53 -10.80 10.11
N LEU A 102 -16.19 -10.43 8.87
CA LEU A 102 -15.87 -11.39 7.82
C LEU A 102 -14.58 -12.15 8.13
N LEU A 103 -13.51 -11.44 8.51
CA LEU A 103 -12.23 -12.05 8.84
C LEU A 103 -12.38 -13.00 10.04
N GLU A 104 -13.02 -12.56 11.13
CA GLU A 104 -13.29 -13.40 12.31
C GLU A 104 -14.04 -14.69 11.95
N ARG A 105 -15.05 -14.61 11.07
CA ARG A 105 -15.80 -15.78 10.62
C ARG A 105 -14.96 -16.73 9.78
N LEU A 106 -14.16 -16.20 8.85
CA LEU A 106 -13.33 -17.02 7.99
C LEU A 106 -12.18 -17.69 8.77
N GLU A 107 -11.62 -17.02 9.78
CA GLU A 107 -10.59 -17.60 10.65
C GLU A 107 -11.13 -18.72 11.54
N ALA A 108 -12.42 -18.68 11.91
CA ALA A 108 -13.05 -19.73 12.68
C ALA A 108 -13.31 -21.03 11.87
N GLU A 109 -13.23 -20.97 10.54
CA GLU A 109 -13.45 -22.12 9.66
C GLU A 109 -12.15 -22.92 9.47
N GLY A 110 -12.08 -24.13 10.04
CA GLY A 110 -10.84 -24.94 10.06
C GLY A 110 -10.30 -25.36 8.68
N ASP A 111 -11.10 -25.29 7.62
CA ASP A 111 -10.70 -25.59 6.25
C ASP A 111 -10.36 -24.33 5.42
N VAL A 112 -10.39 -23.14 6.02
CA VAL A 112 -10.09 -21.86 5.34
C VAL A 112 -8.69 -21.38 5.71
N VAL A 113 -7.94 -20.92 4.71
CA VAL A 113 -6.67 -20.22 4.88
C VAL A 113 -6.81 -18.82 4.31
N LEU A 114 -6.48 -17.82 5.11
CA LEU A 114 -6.45 -16.43 4.69
C LEU A 114 -5.05 -16.03 4.23
N GLY A 115 -5.00 -15.17 3.22
CA GLY A 115 -3.76 -14.56 2.76
C GLY A 115 -4.01 -13.18 2.17
N LEU A 116 -2.93 -12.44 1.99
CA LEU A 116 -2.96 -11.17 1.28
C LEU A 116 -2.46 -11.37 -0.15
N LEU A 117 -3.16 -10.77 -1.10
CA LEU A 117 -2.73 -10.61 -2.49
C LEU A 117 -2.91 -9.15 -2.87
N THR A 118 -1.87 -8.36 -2.64
CA THR A 118 -1.92 -6.91 -2.77
C THR A 118 -0.71 -6.38 -3.52
N GLY A 119 -0.85 -5.20 -4.12
CA GLY A 119 0.25 -4.46 -4.76
C GLY A 119 1.21 -3.80 -3.76
N ASN A 120 0.82 -3.69 -2.49
CA ASN A 120 1.65 -3.08 -1.45
C ASN A 120 2.90 -3.93 -1.16
N ILE A 121 4.05 -3.29 -0.96
CA ILE A 121 5.20 -3.99 -0.38
C ILE A 121 4.91 -4.40 1.06
N VAL A 122 5.50 -5.52 1.50
CA VAL A 122 5.21 -6.16 2.81
C VAL A 122 5.22 -5.18 3.98
N ARG A 123 6.23 -4.30 4.05
CA ARG A 123 6.32 -3.30 5.14
C ARG A 123 5.19 -2.27 5.06
N GLY A 124 4.84 -1.80 3.86
CA GLY A 124 3.75 -0.85 3.64
C GLY A 124 2.38 -1.46 3.95
N ALA A 125 2.14 -2.69 3.50
CA ALA A 125 0.95 -3.48 3.84
C ALA A 125 0.77 -3.60 5.37
N GLY A 126 1.83 -4.00 6.08
CA GLY A 126 1.80 -4.14 7.53
C GLY A 126 1.51 -2.83 8.27
N LEU A 127 2.09 -1.70 7.82
CA LEU A 127 1.80 -0.39 8.40
C LEU A 127 0.33 0.00 8.24
N LYS A 128 -0.24 -0.19 7.04
CA LYS A 128 -1.64 0.11 6.77
C LYS A 128 -2.58 -0.73 7.62
N LEU A 129 -2.37 -2.05 7.66
CA LEU A 129 -3.19 -2.99 8.43
C LEU A 129 -3.16 -2.66 9.93
N ARG A 130 -1.98 -2.47 10.52
CA ARG A 130 -1.84 -2.08 11.93
C ARG A 130 -2.49 -0.75 12.24
N SER A 131 -2.44 0.23 11.33
CA SER A 131 -3.12 1.51 11.52
C SER A 131 -4.65 1.40 11.55
N GLY A 132 -5.20 0.31 10.98
CA GLY A 132 -6.62 -0.04 11.05
C GLY A 132 -6.96 -1.02 12.17
N GLY A 133 -5.99 -1.44 12.99
CA GLY A 133 -6.18 -2.44 14.04
C GLY A 133 -6.31 -3.88 13.52
N LEU A 134 -5.85 -4.16 12.29
CA LEU A 134 -5.78 -5.51 11.74
C LEU A 134 -4.36 -6.08 11.90
N ASP A 135 -4.25 -7.30 12.42
CA ASP A 135 -2.97 -7.99 12.56
C ASP A 135 -2.61 -8.74 11.26
N PRO A 136 -1.47 -8.43 10.63
CA PRO A 136 -0.99 -9.19 9.47
C PRO A 136 -0.27 -10.52 9.81
N ALA A 137 -0.11 -10.87 11.10
CA ALA A 137 0.66 -12.02 11.57
C ALA A 137 -0.20 -13.23 11.97
#